data_AF-A0A7W1B1D0-F1
#
_entry.id   AF-A0A7W1B1D0-F1
#
_cell.length_a   1.000
_cell.length_b   1.000
_cell.length_c   1.000
_cell.angle_alpha   90.00
_cell.angle_beta   90.00
_cell.angle_gamma   90.00
#
_symmetry.space_group_name_H-M   'P 1'
#
loop_
_entity.id
_entity.type
_entity.pdbx_description
1 polymer ?
#
loop_
_entity_poly.entity_id
_entity_poly.type
_entity_poly.pdbx_seq_one_letter_code
_entity_poly.pdbx_strand_id
1 'polypeptide(L)'
;MAALTEAQLNRATLARQMLLQREPIDPATAVSRLCALQAQAAASPYLALWTRLEPFDPVDLDRALDDGTVVKTTLMRSTLHAVAAVDHPDFW
;
A
#
# COMPACT_ATOMS: atom_id res chain seq x y z
N MET A 1 -5.43 26.31 -13.70
CA MET A 1 -5.89 25.19 -12.84
C MET A 1 -6.70 25.79 -11.70
N ALA A 2 -7.91 25.28 -11.43
CA ALA A 2 -8.67 25.70 -10.26
C ALA A 2 -8.07 25.08 -8.98
N ALA A 3 -7.99 25.85 -7.90
CA ALA A 3 -7.55 25.34 -6.61
C ALA A 3 -8.61 24.39 -6.03
N LEU A 4 -8.16 23.27 -5.43
CA LEU A 4 -9.05 22.35 -4.71
C LEU A 4 -9.43 22.94 -3.35
N THR A 5 -10.69 22.78 -2.94
CA THR A 5 -11.09 23.00 -1.54
C THR A 5 -10.52 21.90 -0.65
N GLU A 6 -10.49 22.11 0.67
CA GLU A 6 -10.03 21.09 1.64
C GLU A 6 -10.84 19.80 1.53
N ALA A 7 -12.17 19.90 1.36
CA ALA A 7 -13.04 18.75 1.18
C ALA A 7 -12.70 17.97 -0.11
N GLN A 8 -12.42 18.69 -1.20
CA GLN A 8 -12.03 18.08 -2.47
C GLN A 8 -10.66 17.41 -2.36
N LEU A 9 -9.68 18.07 -1.72
CA LEU A 9 -8.36 17.51 -1.48
C LEU A 9 -8.45 16.24 -0.61
N ASN A 10 -9.24 16.28 0.45
CA ASN A 10 -9.46 15.14 1.33
C ASN A 10 -10.07 13.94 0.58
N ARG A 11 -11.14 14.15 -0.20
CA ARG A 11 -11.75 13.06 -1.00
C ARG A 11 -10.78 12.55 -2.06
N ALA A 12 -10.03 13.42 -2.71
CA ALA A 12 -9.03 13.03 -3.70
C ALA A 12 -7.88 12.21 -3.08
N THR A 13 -7.47 12.52 -1.84
CA THR A 13 -6.47 11.73 -1.10
C THR A 13 -7.02 10.35 -0.72
N LEU A 14 -8.24 10.29 -0.17
CA LEU A 14 -8.85 9.01 0.20
C LEU A 14 -9.14 8.11 -1.02
N ALA A 15 -9.53 8.70 -2.15
CA ALA A 15 -9.70 7.97 -3.40
C ALA A 15 -8.40 7.31 -3.85
N ARG A 16 -7.28 8.06 -3.89
CA ARG A 16 -5.96 7.52 -4.24
C ARG A 16 -5.43 6.47 -3.27
N GLN A 17 -5.91 6.48 -2.03
CA GLN A 17 -5.58 5.49 -1.01
C GLN A 17 -6.54 4.30 -0.96
N MET A 18 -7.51 4.21 -1.89
CA MET A 18 -8.51 3.14 -1.93
C MET A 18 -9.37 3.07 -0.66
N LEU A 19 -9.60 4.21 -0.02
CA LEU A 19 -10.35 4.33 1.24
C LEU A 19 -11.79 4.83 1.04
N LEU A 20 -12.15 5.23 -0.18
CA LEU A 20 -13.56 5.51 -0.53
C LEU A 20 -14.27 4.27 -1.09
N GLN A 21 -13.51 3.40 -1.75
CA GLN A 21 -13.98 2.16 -2.33
C GLN A 21 -12.81 1.18 -2.37
N ARG A 22 -13.08 -0.08 -2.03
CA ARG A 22 -12.12 -1.18 -2.17
C ARG A 22 -11.96 -1.55 -3.64
N GLU A 23 -10.74 -1.84 -4.07
CA GLU A 23 -10.42 -2.09 -5.48
C GLU A 23 -10.02 -3.56 -5.75
N PRO A 24 -10.39 -4.12 -6.91
CA PRO A 24 -10.02 -5.48 -7.31
C PRO A 24 -8.63 -5.51 -7.95
N ILE A 25 -7.59 -5.24 -7.16
CA ILE A 25 -6.19 -5.26 -7.59
C ILE A 25 -5.34 -6.14 -6.66
N ASP A 26 -4.21 -6.62 -7.17
CA ASP A 26 -3.30 -7.48 -6.39
C ASP A 26 -2.53 -6.69 -5.31
N PRO A 27 -2.01 -7.37 -4.27
CA PRO A 27 -1.25 -6.75 -3.19
C PRO A 27 -0.04 -5.92 -3.63
N ALA A 28 0.75 -6.38 -4.61
CA ALA A 28 1.96 -5.67 -5.04
C ALA A 28 1.60 -4.35 -5.72
N THR A 29 0.61 -4.37 -6.62
CA THR A 29 0.06 -3.16 -7.24
C THR A 29 -0.50 -2.19 -6.19
N ALA A 30 -1.21 -2.71 -5.18
CA ALA A 30 -1.77 -1.89 -4.11
C ALA A 30 -0.69 -1.21 -3.26
N VAL A 31 0.36 -1.96 -2.88
CA VAL A 31 1.50 -1.44 -2.13
C VAL A 31 2.22 -0.35 -2.93
N SER A 32 2.45 -0.58 -4.23
CA SER A 32 3.05 0.41 -5.13
C SER A 32 2.25 1.71 -5.20
N ARG A 33 0.93 1.63 -5.39
CA ARG A 33 0.03 2.81 -5.38
C ARG A 33 0.05 3.57 -4.05
N LEU A 34 0.30 2.86 -2.95
CA LEU A 34 0.43 3.43 -1.60
C LEU A 34 1.87 3.84 -1.25
N CYS A 35 2.81 3.73 -2.20
CA CYS A 35 4.26 3.86 -2.05
C CYS A 35 4.88 2.77 -1.17
N ALA A 36 4.41 2.60 0.06
CA ALA A 36 4.78 1.51 0.95
C ALA A 36 3.79 1.42 2.12
N LEU A 37 3.72 0.26 2.78
CA LEU A 37 2.93 0.05 3.99
C LEU A 37 3.82 -0.19 5.21
N GLN A 38 3.53 0.46 6.34
CA GLN A 38 4.23 0.18 7.60
C GLN A 38 4.04 -1.29 8.01
N ALA A 39 5.14 -1.96 8.34
CA ALA A 39 5.17 -3.41 8.57
C ALA A 39 5.91 -3.81 9.85
N GLN A 40 6.08 -2.87 10.79
CA GLN A 40 6.68 -3.12 12.11
C GLN A 40 5.90 -4.16 12.92
N ALA A 41 4.57 -4.08 12.90
CA ALA A 41 3.72 -5.18 13.35
C ALA A 41 3.39 -6.06 12.15
N ALA A 42 3.54 -7.38 12.31
CA ALA A 42 3.34 -8.34 11.22
C ALA A 42 1.94 -8.24 10.58
N ALA A 43 0.90 -7.97 11.39
CA ALA A 43 -0.48 -7.83 10.92
C ALA A 43 -0.77 -6.52 10.16
N SER A 44 0.07 -5.48 10.28
CA SER A 44 -0.26 -4.14 9.76
C SER A 44 -0.49 -4.10 8.25
N PRO A 45 0.36 -4.72 7.39
CA PRO A 45 0.12 -4.72 5.95
C PRO A 45 -1.17 -5.46 5.56
N TYR A 46 -1.48 -6.59 6.22
CA TYR A 46 -2.70 -7.35 5.96
C TYR A 46 -3.96 -6.54 6.29
N LEU A 47 -4.01 -5.87 7.44
CA LEU A 47 -5.14 -5.02 7.81
C LEU A 47 -5.27 -3.81 6.87
N ALA A 48 -4.15 -3.23 6.47
CA ALA A 48 -4.13 -2.11 5.53
C ALA A 48 -4.67 -2.53 4.14
N LEU A 49 -4.31 -3.71 3.64
CA LEU A 49 -4.81 -4.22 2.36
C LEU A 49 -6.26 -4.72 2.45
N TRP A 50 -6.65 -5.38 3.53
CA TRP A 50 -8.03 -5.83 3.74
C TRP A 50 -9.05 -4.67 3.63
N THR A 51 -8.70 -3.51 4.15
CA THR A 51 -9.56 -2.31 4.08
C THR A 51 -9.59 -1.64 2.70
N ARG A 52 -8.73 -2.04 1.76
CA ARG A 52 -8.49 -1.37 0.47
C ARG A 52 -8.74 -2.26 -0.75
N LEU A 53 -8.67 -3.58 -0.60
CA LEU A 53 -8.79 -4.54 -1.70
C LEU A 53 -10.07 -5.36 -1.59
N GLU A 54 -10.74 -5.63 -2.70
CA GLU A 54 -11.91 -6.52 -2.76
C GLU A 54 -11.88 -7.36 -4.07
N PRO A 55 -11.76 -8.70 -3.98
CA PRO A 55 -11.53 -9.49 -2.76
C PRO A 55 -10.14 -9.26 -2.17
N PHE A 56 -9.95 -9.64 -0.91
CA PHE A 56 -8.62 -9.72 -0.28
C PHE A 56 -8.45 -11.06 0.43
N ASP A 57 -7.52 -11.88 -0.06
CA ASP A 57 -7.05 -13.08 0.62
C ASP A 57 -5.64 -12.80 1.19
N PRO A 58 -5.40 -12.95 2.52
CA PRO A 58 -4.08 -12.84 3.12
C PRO A 58 -3.00 -13.68 2.42
N VAL A 59 -3.37 -14.84 1.85
CA VAL A 59 -2.43 -15.74 1.14
C VAL A 59 -1.86 -15.06 -0.11
N ASP A 60 -2.55 -14.11 -0.72
CA ASP A 60 -2.02 -13.36 -1.87
C ASP A 60 -0.88 -12.42 -1.44
N LEU A 61 -0.96 -11.84 -0.25
CA LEU A 61 0.15 -11.04 0.29
C LEU A 61 1.32 -11.94 0.73
N ASP A 62 1.04 -13.11 1.31
CA ASP A 62 2.08 -14.10 1.63
C ASP A 62 2.85 -14.50 0.37
N ARG A 63 2.14 -14.84 -0.71
CA ARG A 63 2.76 -15.17 -2.01
C ARG A 63 3.61 -14.03 -2.55
N ALA A 64 3.14 -12.78 -2.46
CA ALA A 64 3.89 -11.62 -2.92
C ALA A 64 5.18 -11.37 -2.11
N LEU A 65 5.18 -11.73 -0.82
CA LEU A 65 6.38 -11.68 0.02
C LEU A 65 7.34 -12.83 -0.30
N ASP A 66 6.80 -14.03 -0.51
CA ASP A 66 7.58 -15.24 -0.82
C ASP A 66 8.24 -15.18 -2.20
N ASP A 67 7.54 -14.64 -3.22
CA ASP A 67 8.07 -14.48 -4.58
C ASP A 67 8.94 -13.22 -4.77
N GLY A 68 8.98 -12.36 -3.75
CA GLY A 68 9.79 -11.15 -3.73
C GLY A 68 9.23 -10.00 -4.57
N THR A 69 7.98 -10.05 -5.02
CA THR A 69 7.31 -8.90 -5.65
C THR A 69 6.98 -7.79 -4.65
N VAL A 70 6.83 -8.15 -3.37
CA VAL A 70 6.83 -7.24 -2.23
C VAL A 70 7.98 -7.61 -1.30
N VAL A 71 8.75 -6.63 -0.87
CA VAL A 71 9.86 -6.83 0.09
C VAL A 71 9.62 -6.06 1.37
N LYS A 72 10.09 -6.62 2.48
CA LYS A 72 10.12 -5.94 3.78
C LYS A 72 11.51 -5.38 4.07
N THR A 73 11.60 -4.07 4.22
CA THR A 73 12.87 -3.38 4.44
C THR A 73 12.68 -2.09 5.24
N THR A 74 13.77 -1.54 5.77
CA THR A 74 13.77 -0.27 6.49
C THR A 74 13.78 0.88 5.48
N LEU A 75 12.74 1.71 5.50
CA LEU A 75 12.59 2.84 4.57
C LEU A 75 12.36 4.15 5.34
N MET A 76 11.29 4.88 5.00
CA MET A 76 10.97 6.21 5.50
C MET A 76 11.01 6.27 7.03
N ARG A 77 11.77 7.24 7.57
CA ARG A 77 11.92 7.46 9.02
C ARG A 77 12.49 6.25 9.77
N SER A 78 13.29 5.41 9.11
CA SER A 78 13.98 4.26 9.69
C SER A 78 13.05 3.20 10.31
N THR A 79 11.85 3.02 9.75
CA THR A 79 10.92 1.95 10.17
C THR A 79 10.75 0.90 9.09
N LEU A 80 10.34 -0.31 9.50
CA LEU A 80 10.06 -1.42 8.58
C LEU A 80 8.80 -1.14 7.76
N HIS A 81 8.93 -1.29 6.44
CA HIS A 81 7.83 -1.19 5.49
C HIS A 81 7.79 -2.40 4.57
N ALA A 82 6.60 -2.75 4.09
CA ALA A 82 6.37 -3.56 2.90
C ALA A 82 6.30 -2.61 1.69
N VAL A 83 7.12 -2.85 0.68
CA VAL A 83 7.21 -2.04 -0.54
C VAL A 83 7.22 -2.97 -1.76
N ALA A 84 6.65 -2.54 -2.88
CA ALA A 84 6.78 -3.29 -4.12
C ALA A 84 8.26 -3.30 -4.53
N ALA A 85 8.81 -4.47 -4.86
CA ALA A 85 10.25 -4.61 -5.11
C ALA A 85 10.74 -3.74 -6.27
N VAL A 86 9.86 -3.48 -7.24
CA VAL A 86 10.14 -2.59 -8.38
C VAL A 86 10.31 -1.12 -7.97
N ASP A 87 9.66 -0.69 -6.88
CA ASP A 87 9.71 0.68 -6.37
C ASP A 87 10.77 0.85 -5.27
N HIS A 88 11.28 -0.25 -4.69
CA HIS A 88 12.30 -0.21 -3.64
C HIS A 88 13.52 0.68 -3.97
N PRO A 89 14.08 0.67 -5.20
CA PRO A 89 15.21 1.53 -5.56
C PRO A 89 14.92 3.04 -5.46
N ASP A 90 13.66 3.47 -5.56
CA ASP A 90 13.29 4.89 -5.50
C ASP A 90 13.32 5.46 -4.06
N PHE A 91 13.43 4.59 -3.05
CA PHE A 91 13.48 4.95 -1.64
C PHE A 91 14.89 4.86 -1.02
N TRP A 92 15.92 4.58 -1.82
CA TRP A 92 17.31 4.44 -1.41
C TRP A 92 18.23 5.42 -2.15
#